data_AF-A0A8I0U8A4-F1
#
_entry.id   AF-A0A8I0U8A4-F1
#
_cell.length_a   1.000
_cell.length_b   1.000
_cell.length_c   1.000
_cell.angle_alpha   90.00
_cell.angle_beta   90.00
_cell.angle_gamma   90.00
#
_symmetry.space_group_name_H-M   'P 1'
#
loop_
_entity.id
_entity.type
_entity.pdbx_description
1 polymer ?
#
loop_
_entity_poly.entity_id
_entity_poly.type
_entity_poly.pdbx_seq_one_letter_code
_entity_poly.pdbx_strand_id
1 'polypeptide(L)'
;VYAYAMWISPLFNLKVIRTFDAVAGTQQAVQLADKVQAGAILLESMAKTLNLSNSSKLGGYQKLQKMAGLPDLAPSYAIDAPAGAV
;
A
#
# COMPACT_ATOMS: atom_id res chain seq x y z
N VAL A 1 -2.80 -22.77 -14.78
CA VAL A 1 -1.62 -23.26 -14.03
C VAL A 1 -1.65 -24.77 -14.08
N TYR A 2 -0.67 -25.43 -14.71
CA TYR A 2 -0.57 -26.89 -14.71
C TYR A 2 -0.23 -27.37 -13.30
N ALA A 3 -1.05 -28.25 -12.73
CA ALA A 3 -0.85 -28.79 -11.39
C ALA A 3 0.28 -29.84 -11.39
N TYR A 4 1.52 -29.35 -11.29
CA TYR A 4 2.78 -30.13 -11.28
C TYR A 4 2.79 -31.36 -10.33
N ALA A 5 1.88 -31.41 -9.34
CA ALA A 5 1.86 -32.43 -8.29
C ALA A 5 0.55 -33.24 -8.17
N MET A 6 -0.44 -33.07 -9.06
CA MET A 6 -1.74 -33.73 -8.89
C MET A 6 -1.66 -35.27 -8.97
N TRP A 7 -0.64 -35.79 -9.65
CA TRP A 7 -0.36 -37.22 -9.81
C TRP A 7 0.21 -37.91 -8.56
N ILE A 8 0.62 -37.15 -7.53
CA ILE A 8 1.25 -37.71 -6.31
C ILE A 8 0.19 -38.04 -5.25
N SER A 9 -0.71 -37.10 -4.94
CA SER A 9 -1.87 -37.32 -4.05
C SER A 9 -2.76 -36.06 -3.98
N PRO A 10 -4.09 -36.18 -3.88
CA PRO A 10 -5.00 -35.03 -3.68
C PRO A 10 -4.68 -34.22 -2.41
N LEU A 11 -4.34 -34.90 -1.30
CA LEU A 11 -3.98 -34.25 -0.03
C LEU A 11 -2.67 -33.47 -0.13
N PHE A 12 -1.69 -34.02 -0.86
CA PHE A 12 -0.42 -33.37 -1.11
C PHE A 12 -0.60 -32.09 -1.93
N ASN A 13 -1.43 -32.15 -2.98
CA ASN A 13 -1.72 -31.00 -3.83
C ASN A 13 -2.33 -29.83 -3.03
N LEU A 14 -3.31 -30.11 -2.16
CA LEU A 14 -3.91 -29.08 -1.29
C LEU A 14 -2.90 -28.47 -0.32
N LYS A 15 -1.97 -29.28 0.21
CA LYS A 15 -0.93 -28.79 1.11
C LYS A 15 -0.01 -27.81 0.39
N VAL A 16 0.44 -28.15 -0.83
CA VAL A 16 1.29 -27.27 -1.64
C VAL A 16 0.59 -25.94 -1.94
N ILE A 17 -0.67 -25.97 -2.37
CA ILE A 17 -1.45 -24.76 -2.66
C ILE A 17 -1.55 -23.87 -1.41
N ARG A 18 -1.93 -24.43 -0.26
CA ARG A 18 -2.04 -23.67 0.99
C ARG A 18 -0.72 -23.06 1.43
N THR A 19 0.38 -23.82 1.31
CA THR A 19 1.72 -23.29 1.65
C THR A 19 2.16 -22.21 0.68
N PHE A 20 1.86 -22.37 -0.62
CA PHE A 20 2.19 -21.38 -1.63
C PHE A 20 1.40 -20.10 -1.41
N ASP A 21 0.08 -20.18 -1.20
CA ASP A 21 -0.76 -19.02 -0.92
C ASP A 21 -0.31 -18.29 0.35
N ALA A 22 0.06 -19.02 1.40
CA ALA A 22 0.58 -18.43 2.63
C ALA A 22 1.90 -17.67 2.39
N VAL A 23 2.84 -18.26 1.66
CA VAL A 23 4.15 -17.63 1.37
C VAL A 23 3.98 -16.46 0.40
N ALA A 24 3.22 -16.64 -0.69
CA ALA A 24 2.96 -15.61 -1.68
C ALA A 24 2.19 -14.42 -1.10
N GLY A 25 1.17 -14.68 -0.27
CA GLY A 25 0.42 -13.63 0.43
C GLY A 25 1.30 -12.84 1.40
N THR A 26 2.20 -13.51 2.13
CA THR A 26 3.15 -12.84 3.03
C THR A 26 4.11 -11.95 2.26
N GLN A 27 4.66 -12.43 1.13
CA GLN A 27 5.55 -11.62 0.28
C GLN A 27 4.85 -10.38 -0.30
N GLN A 28 3.59 -10.51 -0.72
CA GLN A 28 2.81 -9.38 -1.22
C GLN A 28 2.58 -8.32 -0.13
N ALA A 29 2.28 -8.74 1.10
CA ALA A 29 2.09 -7.82 2.23
C ALA A 29 3.37 -7.05 2.57
N VAL A 30 4.52 -7.72 2.59
CA VAL A 30 5.83 -7.08 2.81
C VAL A 30 6.13 -6.07 1.70
N GLN A 31 5.91 -6.45 0.43
CA GLN A 31 6.18 -5.55 -0.69
C GLN A 31 5.26 -4.32 -0.70
N LEU A 32 4.01 -4.45 -0.26
CA LEU A 32 3.10 -3.31 -0.11
C LEU A 32 3.59 -2.38 1.01
N ALA A 33 4.01 -2.92 2.16
CA ALA A 33 4.55 -2.14 3.27
C ALA A 33 5.80 -1.35 2.85
N ASP A 34 6.73 -1.99 2.15
CA ASP A 34 7.94 -1.34 1.63
C ASP A 34 7.61 -0.21 0.65
N LYS A 35 6.64 -0.42 -0.26
CA LYS A 35 6.20 0.61 -1.22
C LYS A 35 5.58 1.82 -0.52
N VAL A 36 4.78 1.60 0.51
CA VAL A 36 4.14 2.67 1.28
C VAL A 36 5.18 3.45 2.08
N GLN A 37 6.12 2.76 2.73
CA GLN A 37 7.21 3.39 3.46
C GLN A 37 8.12 4.19 2.53
N ALA A 38 8.52 3.62 1.39
CA ALA A 38 9.30 4.33 0.38
C ALA A 38 8.55 5.56 -0.14
N GLY A 39 7.24 5.43 -0.40
CA GLY A 39 6.38 6.53 -0.81
C GLY A 39 6.32 7.66 0.24
N ALA A 40 6.21 7.32 1.53
CA ALA A 40 6.19 8.31 2.62
C ALA A 40 7.53 9.05 2.74
N ILE A 41 8.65 8.35 2.64
CA ILE A 41 10.00 8.94 2.68
C ILE A 41 10.22 9.87 1.48
N LEU A 42 9.84 9.44 0.28
CA LEU A 42 9.93 10.27 -0.92
C LEU A 42 9.06 11.51 -0.80
N LEU A 43 7.84 11.38 -0.27
CA LEU A 43 6.95 12.52 -0.04
C LEU A 43 7.56 13.51 0.95
N GLU A 44 8.14 13.03 2.05
CA GLU A 44 8.77 13.88 3.05
C GLU A 44 10.01 14.59 2.51
N SER A 45 10.82 13.89 1.70
CA SER A 45 11.98 14.45 1.01
C SER A 45 11.55 15.56 0.04
N MET A 46 10.59 15.29 -0.84
CA MET A 46 10.03 16.27 -1.77
C MET A 46 9.39 17.45 -1.03
N ALA A 47 8.72 17.20 0.09
CA ALA A 47 8.12 18.24 0.92
C ALA A 47 9.16 19.22 1.49
N LYS A 48 10.34 18.73 1.86
CA LYS A 48 11.45 19.57 2.35
C LYS A 48 12.16 20.29 1.20
N THR A 49 12.41 19.62 0.07
CA THR A 49 13.14 20.21 -1.07
C THR A 49 12.31 21.24 -1.83
N LEU A 50 11.02 21.00 -2.03
CA LEU A 50 10.11 21.87 -2.79
C LEU A 50 9.31 22.84 -1.90
N ASN A 51 9.57 22.83 -0.59
CA ASN A 51 8.84 23.61 0.41
C ASN A 51 7.30 23.49 0.26
N LEU A 52 6.81 22.24 0.13
CA LEU A 52 5.40 21.97 -0.15
C LEU A 52 4.50 22.49 0.98
N SER A 53 3.34 23.07 0.63
CA SER A 53 2.32 23.49 1.59
C SER A 53 1.77 22.30 2.38
N ASN A 54 1.24 22.56 3.58
CA ASN A 54 0.64 21.51 4.42
C ASN A 54 -0.53 20.79 3.70
N SER A 55 -1.29 21.49 2.86
CA SER A 55 -2.34 20.90 2.01
C SER A 55 -1.79 19.94 0.94
N SER A 56 -0.66 20.29 0.32
CA SER A 56 0.02 19.45 -0.67
C SER A 56 0.58 18.17 -0.03
N LYS A 57 1.14 18.28 1.19
CA LYS A 57 1.58 17.11 1.97
C LYS A 57 0.41 16.21 2.31
N LEU A 58 -0.70 16.78 2.78
CA LEU A 58 -1.91 16.02 3.14
C LEU A 58 -2.49 15.26 1.94
N GLY A 59 -2.57 15.89 0.77
CA GLY A 59 -2.99 15.21 -0.46
C GLY A 59 -2.04 14.13 -0.95
N GLY A 60 -0.74 14.31 -0.71
CA GLY A 60 0.26 13.26 -0.92
C GLY A 60 0.00 12.03 -0.03
N TYR A 61 -0.19 12.25 1.27
CA TYR A 61 -0.48 11.16 2.21
C TYR A 61 -1.80 10.46 1.93
N GLN A 62 -2.86 11.16 1.51
CA GLN A 62 -4.12 10.52 1.11
C GLN A 62 -3.96 9.62 -0.12
N LYS A 63 -3.15 10.04 -1.12
CA LYS A 63 -2.86 9.19 -2.29
C LYS A 63 -2.09 7.94 -1.87
N LEU A 64 -1.16 8.06 -0.92
CA LEU A 64 -0.45 6.91 -0.35
C LEU A 64 -1.39 5.99 0.44
N GLN A 65 -2.33 6.53 1.22
CA GLN A 65 -3.34 5.75 1.95
C GLN A 65 -4.27 4.99 0.99
N LYS A 66 -4.76 5.64 -0.08
CA LYS A 66 -5.56 5.00 -1.14
C LYS A 66 -4.80 3.89 -1.85
N MET A 67 -3.52 4.10 -2.15
CA MET A 67 -2.65 3.07 -2.76
C MET A 67 -2.43 1.87 -1.83
N ALA A 68 -2.36 2.13 -0.52
CA ALA A 68 -2.14 1.11 0.50
C ALA A 68 -3.42 0.36 0.91
N GLY A 69 -4.60 0.83 0.46
CA GLY A 69 -5.89 0.33 0.93
C GLY A 69 -6.19 0.69 2.39
N LEU A 70 -5.48 1.67 2.96
CA LEU A 70 -5.75 2.17 4.30
C LEU A 70 -6.94 3.13 4.26
N PRO A 71 -7.85 3.07 5.26
CA PRO A 71 -8.93 4.03 5.38
C PRO A 71 -8.37 5.45 5.55
N ASP A 72 -9.04 6.42 4.92
CA ASP A 72 -8.62 7.81 4.97
C ASP A 72 -8.75 8.33 6.41
N LEU A 73 -7.61 8.63 7.01
CA LEU A 73 -7.55 9.16 8.37
C LEU A 73 -7.82 10.67 8.40
N ALA A 74 -7.70 11.34 7.25
CA ALA A 74 -7.89 12.78 7.12
C ALA A 74 -9.24 13.06 6.46
N PRO A 75 -10.09 13.93 7.05
CA PRO A 75 -11.37 14.23 6.43
C PRO A 75 -11.21 14.95 5.08
N SER A 76 -12.01 14.56 4.09
CA SER A 76 -11.92 14.99 2.69
C SER A 76 -11.97 16.52 2.47
N TYR A 77 -12.45 17.30 3.45
CA TYR A 77 -12.51 18.76 3.37
C TYR A 77 -11.16 19.46 3.62
N ALA A 78 -10.16 18.76 4.17
CA ALA A 78 -8.88 19.37 4.52
C ALA A 78 -7.95 19.62 3.31
N ILE A 79 -8.25 19.03 2.15
CA ILE A 79 -7.49 19.23 0.91
C ILE A 79 -8.07 20.36 0.06
N ASP A 80 -9.39 20.50 0.05
CA ASP A 80 -10.13 21.44 -0.81
C ASP A 80 -10.54 22.72 -0.09
N ALA A 81 -10.06 22.94 1.14
CA ALA A 81 -10.24 24.22 1.82
C ALA A 81 -9.47 25.30 1.03
N PRO A 82 -10.15 26.29 0.41
CA PRO A 82 -9.47 27.38 -0.27
C PRO A 82 -8.57 28.11 0.73
N ALA A 83 -7.50 28.76 0.24
CA ALA A 83 -6.44 29.40 1.03
C ALA A 83 -6.87 30.55 1.99
N GLY A 84 -8.17 30.67 2.29
CA GLY A 84 -8.75 31.64 3.22
C GLY A 84 -9.87 31.09 4.10
N ALA A 85 -9.93 29.78 4.36
CA ALA A 85 -10.81 29.27 5.41
C ALA A 85 -10.25 29.68 6.78
N VAL A 86 -10.89 30.68 7.39
CA VAL A 86 -10.59 31.26 8.71
C VAL A 86 -10.73 30.25 9.85
#